data_AF-A0AAJ7SE73-F1
#
_entry.id   AF-A0AAJ7SE73-F1
#
_cell.length_a   1.000
_cell.length_b   1.000
_cell.length_c   1.000
_cell.angle_alpha   90.00
_cell.angle_beta   90.00
_cell.angle_gamma   90.00
#
_symmetry.space_group_name_H-M   'P 1'
#
loop_
_entity.id
_entity.type
_entity.pdbx_description
1 polymer ?
#
loop_
_entity_poly.entity_id
_entity_poly.type
_entity_poly.pdbx_seq_one_letter_code
_entity_poly.pdbx_strand_id
1 'polypeptide(L)'
;MSAINLRFLYHFSSSKEMSRSQLRPIFLLPVVGKYGISADVLGCRDQIKERPASTGTVICGVVIGILTGLLILGTVVDIFCGNDTRGLVRVARCFSARANYLRFTNTTLTPESRRLDCLHGIRALSALWILYAHVCLKDWGNVDGILTLLWMFKSPSGVILNQFVLALETFFTLLGFSLYRLVTQERKRNNMPALKLALKVILRRAVRYIVTGMGAMAVFYVLPLITSGPGIDYMYPYLEDFCNARWWSYPIFINNLWTIQDICVENQWYTAADMQIVCILILPICLLIREPGKGIRILLYLVGGSMVYAASLTYYYGASPIFLLLPNQAIASLQLLSHLHNHSLAHLSPAAVGVLGGYLIDKYREIDLGKTVYRAGWILYSAVIIAFGMGLIRWFLSRPNFIVLSRLSLSFYLMQWPALWLSMFSTRNPYSASHYQH
;
A
#
# COMPACT_ATOMS: atom_id res chain seq x y z
N MET A 1 8.44 9.83 -26.96
CA MET A 1 8.33 11.18 -26.38
C MET A 1 6.87 11.40 -25.97
N SER A 2 6.46 10.73 -24.90
CA SER A 2 5.10 10.83 -24.38
C SER A 2 5.17 11.87 -23.28
N ALA A 3 4.71 13.10 -23.59
CA ALA A 3 4.55 14.13 -22.59
C ALA A 3 3.81 13.53 -21.40
N ILE A 4 4.33 13.70 -20.18
CA ILE A 4 3.46 13.67 -19.00
C ILE A 4 2.41 14.70 -19.32
N ASN A 5 1.23 14.21 -19.68
CA ASN A 5 0.11 15.04 -19.95
C ASN A 5 -0.25 15.60 -18.56
N LEU A 6 0.23 16.82 -18.28
CA LEU A 6 -0.26 17.66 -17.20
C LEU A 6 -1.79 17.87 -17.29
N ARG A 7 -2.47 17.27 -18.30
CA ARG A 7 -3.88 16.86 -18.30
C ARG A 7 -4.42 16.34 -16.97
N PHE A 8 -3.65 15.78 -16.05
CA PHE A 8 -4.21 15.48 -14.73
C PHE A 8 -4.68 16.78 -14.06
N LEU A 9 -3.83 17.82 -13.99
CA LEU A 9 -4.17 19.15 -13.49
C LEU A 9 -5.04 19.97 -14.48
N TYR A 10 -4.90 19.73 -15.79
CA TYR A 10 -5.69 20.40 -16.83
C TYR A 10 -7.12 19.84 -17.00
N HIS A 11 -7.39 18.55 -16.73
CA HIS A 11 -8.76 17.99 -16.77
C HIS A 11 -9.57 18.40 -15.55
N PHE A 12 -8.90 18.61 -14.44
CA PHE A 12 -9.47 19.20 -13.25
C PHE A 12 -10.14 20.57 -13.57
N SER A 13 -9.62 21.38 -14.50
CA SER A 13 -10.20 22.68 -14.93
C SER A 13 -11.59 22.64 -15.65
N SER A 14 -12.24 21.48 -15.81
CA SER A 14 -13.40 21.32 -16.71
C SER A 14 -14.79 21.60 -16.11
N SER A 15 -14.94 22.00 -14.84
CA SER A 15 -16.23 22.37 -14.23
C SER A 15 -16.60 23.84 -14.57
N LYS A 16 -16.79 24.10 -15.86
CA LYS A 16 -16.59 25.43 -16.49
C LYS A 16 -17.67 26.50 -16.27
N GLU A 17 -18.83 26.23 -15.68
CA GLU A 17 -19.95 27.17 -15.84
C GLU A 17 -20.28 28.06 -14.63
N MET A 18 -20.00 27.63 -13.39
CA MET A 18 -20.46 28.40 -12.22
C MET A 18 -19.37 29.31 -11.59
N SER A 19 -18.09 28.91 -11.58
CA SER A 19 -17.02 29.73 -10.96
C SER A 19 -16.55 30.90 -11.83
N ARG A 20 -16.74 30.82 -13.16
CA ARG A 20 -16.32 31.86 -14.11
C ARG A 20 -17.12 33.16 -13.99
N SER A 21 -18.39 33.09 -13.57
CA SER A 21 -19.31 34.23 -13.69
C SER A 21 -19.36 35.14 -12.46
N GLN A 22 -19.05 34.64 -11.25
CA GLN A 22 -19.24 35.45 -10.02
C GLN A 22 -17.96 35.78 -9.24
N LEU A 23 -16.99 34.86 -9.10
CA LEU A 23 -15.79 35.10 -8.27
C LEU A 23 -14.64 35.81 -8.99
N ARG A 24 -14.45 35.48 -10.28
CA ARG A 24 -13.42 36.09 -11.15
C ARG A 24 -13.50 37.64 -11.18
N PRO A 25 -14.67 38.26 -11.43
CA PRO A 25 -14.76 39.72 -11.54
C PRO A 25 -14.69 40.46 -10.20
N ILE A 26 -15.10 39.84 -9.08
CA ILE A 26 -15.30 40.55 -7.80
C ILE A 26 -14.01 40.63 -6.96
N PHE A 27 -13.16 39.61 -6.96
CA PHE A 27 -11.98 39.56 -6.07
C PHE A 27 -10.63 39.45 -6.78
N LEU A 28 -10.53 38.70 -7.88
CA LEU A 28 -9.24 38.35 -8.48
C LEU A 28 -8.76 39.36 -9.55
N LEU A 29 -9.67 39.85 -10.38
CA LEU A 29 -9.39 40.87 -11.41
C LEU A 29 -8.87 42.21 -10.85
N PRO A 30 -9.41 42.77 -9.76
CA PRO A 30 -8.95 44.06 -9.24
C PRO A 30 -7.54 44.03 -8.62
N VAL A 31 -7.15 42.91 -8.01
CA VAL A 31 -5.91 42.79 -7.23
C VAL A 31 -4.77 42.17 -8.05
N VAL A 32 -5.06 41.11 -8.81
CA VAL A 32 -4.04 40.25 -9.43
C VAL A 32 -3.96 40.49 -10.94
N GLY A 33 -5.07 40.92 -11.56
CA GLY A 33 -5.15 41.28 -12.98
C GLY A 33 -4.26 42.47 -13.38
N LYS A 34 -3.96 43.39 -12.45
CA LYS A 34 -3.00 44.50 -12.68
C LYS A 34 -1.57 44.02 -12.98
N TYR A 35 -1.21 42.82 -12.54
CA TYR A 35 0.12 42.23 -12.74
C TYR A 35 0.14 41.15 -13.84
N GLY A 36 -0.94 41.02 -14.63
CA GLY A 36 -1.04 40.00 -15.68
C GLY A 36 -1.18 38.56 -15.16
N ILE A 37 -1.43 38.38 -13.87
CA ILE A 37 -1.57 37.06 -13.25
C ILE A 37 -3.06 36.68 -13.24
N SER A 38 -3.39 35.50 -13.78
CA SER A 38 -4.74 34.93 -13.73
C SER A 38 -4.81 33.81 -12.71
N ALA A 39 -5.76 33.89 -11.78
CA ALA A 39 -6.08 32.77 -10.88
C ALA A 39 -7.48 32.25 -11.21
N ASP A 40 -7.63 30.93 -11.27
CA ASP A 40 -8.91 30.26 -11.46
C ASP A 40 -9.32 29.53 -10.18
N VAL A 41 -10.54 29.80 -9.71
CA VAL A 41 -11.15 29.04 -8.63
C VAL A 41 -11.68 27.74 -9.23
N LEU A 42 -10.98 26.64 -8.95
CA LEU A 42 -11.28 25.31 -9.48
C LEU A 42 -12.56 24.70 -8.88
N GLY A 43 -12.91 25.07 -7.64
CA GLY A 43 -14.15 24.65 -6.99
C GLY A 43 -14.52 25.58 -5.85
N CYS A 44 -15.75 26.09 -5.87
CA CYS A 44 -16.40 26.79 -4.76
C CYS A 44 -17.80 26.20 -4.62
N ARG A 45 -18.23 25.93 -3.39
CA ARG A 45 -19.54 25.33 -3.10
C ARG A 45 -20.44 26.39 -2.47
N ASP A 46 -21.28 27.03 -3.27
CA ASP A 46 -22.29 28.00 -2.82
C ASP A 46 -23.69 27.36 -2.69
N GLN A 47 -24.02 26.37 -3.54
CA GLN A 47 -25.26 25.62 -3.52
C GLN A 47 -25.02 24.11 -3.50
N ILE A 48 -25.69 23.41 -2.58
CA ILE A 48 -25.67 21.95 -2.47
C ILE A 48 -26.54 21.40 -3.61
N LYS A 49 -25.97 21.23 -4.80
CA LYS A 49 -26.62 20.40 -5.83
C LYS A 49 -26.33 18.95 -5.47
N GLU A 50 -27.24 18.33 -4.73
CA GLU A 50 -27.11 16.92 -4.36
C GLU A 50 -27.05 16.06 -5.63
N ARG A 51 -25.93 15.39 -5.84
CA ARG A 51 -25.78 14.43 -6.94
C ARG A 51 -26.54 13.16 -6.55
N PRO A 52 -27.40 12.60 -7.42
CA PRO A 52 -28.03 11.32 -7.14
C PRO A 52 -26.95 10.26 -6.91
N ALA A 53 -27.17 9.40 -5.93
CA ALA A 53 -26.23 8.31 -5.62
C ALA A 53 -26.04 7.43 -6.85
N SER A 54 -24.78 7.18 -7.23
CA SER A 54 -24.49 6.29 -8.34
C SER A 54 -24.87 4.85 -8.00
N THR A 55 -25.05 4.02 -9.02
CA THR A 55 -25.33 2.59 -8.84
C THR A 55 -24.27 1.92 -7.96
N GLY A 56 -22.99 2.29 -8.12
CA GLY A 56 -21.89 1.82 -7.28
C GLY A 56 -22.07 2.21 -5.81
N THR A 57 -22.39 3.47 -5.53
CA THR A 57 -22.69 3.97 -4.18
C THR A 57 -23.85 3.21 -3.52
N VAL A 58 -24.94 2.96 -4.26
CA VAL A 58 -26.09 2.22 -3.72
C VAL A 58 -25.72 0.77 -3.40
N ILE A 59 -25.07 0.06 -4.34
CA ILE A 59 -24.67 -1.35 -4.14
C ILE A 59 -23.70 -1.45 -2.96
N CYS A 60 -22.64 -0.64 -2.93
CA CYS A 60 -21.65 -0.65 -1.86
C CYS A 60 -22.25 -0.25 -0.52
N GLY A 61 -23.18 0.72 -0.49
CA GLY A 61 -23.93 1.10 0.71
C GLY A 61 -24.74 -0.06 1.29
N VAL A 62 -25.49 -0.78 0.45
CA VAL A 62 -26.25 -1.97 0.87
C VAL A 62 -25.32 -3.06 1.41
N VAL A 63 -24.21 -3.35 0.71
CA VAL A 63 -23.23 -4.37 1.14
C VAL A 63 -22.61 -4.02 2.49
N ILE A 64 -22.16 -2.77 2.68
CA ILE A 64 -21.61 -2.30 3.95
C ILE A 64 -22.66 -2.36 5.06
N GLY A 65 -23.92 -1.99 4.76
CA GLY A 65 -25.04 -2.12 5.69
C GLY A 65 -25.27 -3.56 6.16
N ILE A 66 -25.29 -4.52 5.23
CA ILE A 66 -25.42 -5.96 5.55
C ILE A 66 -24.24 -6.43 6.42
N LEU A 67 -23.00 -6.09 6.04
CA LEU A 67 -21.81 -6.48 6.80
C LEU A 67 -21.81 -5.89 8.22
N THR A 68 -22.30 -4.65 8.37
CA THR A 68 -22.44 -3.99 9.66
C THR A 68 -23.51 -4.69 10.51
N GLY A 69 -24.65 -5.04 9.91
CA GLY A 69 -25.69 -5.86 10.56
C GLY A 69 -25.18 -7.22 11.04
N LEU A 70 -24.43 -7.93 10.19
CA LEU A 70 -23.78 -9.21 10.56
C LEU A 70 -22.77 -9.05 11.69
N LEU A 71 -22.01 -7.95 11.69
CA LEU A 71 -21.06 -7.64 12.76
C LEU A 71 -21.76 -7.39 14.10
N ILE A 72 -22.84 -6.61 14.10
CA ILE A 72 -23.64 -6.34 15.30
C ILE A 72 -24.26 -7.65 15.81
N LEU A 73 -24.93 -8.41 14.94
CA LEU A 73 -25.55 -9.69 15.28
C LEU A 73 -24.53 -10.70 15.82
N GLY A 74 -23.39 -10.85 15.13
CA GLY A 74 -22.30 -11.73 15.56
C GLY A 74 -21.73 -11.34 16.93
N THR A 75 -21.64 -10.04 17.21
CA THR A 75 -21.17 -9.53 18.51
C THR A 75 -22.17 -9.80 19.62
N VAL A 76 -23.47 -9.59 19.36
CA VAL A 76 -24.56 -9.94 20.29
C VAL A 76 -24.52 -11.45 20.60
N VAL A 77 -24.45 -12.30 19.58
CA VAL A 77 -24.37 -13.77 19.76
C VAL A 77 -23.13 -14.19 20.55
N ASP A 78 -21.96 -13.58 20.32
CA ASP A 78 -20.74 -13.89 21.09
C ASP A 78 -20.87 -13.51 22.58
N ILE A 79 -21.59 -12.44 22.90
CA ILE A 79 -21.81 -11.99 24.29
C ILE A 79 -22.79 -12.92 25.01
N PHE A 80 -23.92 -13.25 24.40
CA PHE A 80 -24.97 -14.04 25.05
C PHE A 80 -24.73 -15.56 24.97
N CYS A 81 -24.13 -16.05 23.90
CA CYS A 81 -23.95 -17.49 23.64
C CYS A 81 -22.47 -17.90 23.53
N GLY A 82 -21.55 -17.13 24.15
CA GLY A 82 -20.10 -17.32 23.98
C GLY A 82 -19.54 -18.71 24.34
N ASN A 83 -20.25 -19.48 25.17
CA ASN A 83 -19.88 -20.85 25.56
C ASN A 83 -20.50 -21.93 24.68
N ASP A 84 -21.41 -21.59 23.77
CA ASP A 84 -22.06 -22.55 22.88
C ASP A 84 -21.12 -22.96 21.73
N THR A 85 -21.07 -24.26 21.45
CA THR A 85 -20.21 -24.88 20.44
C THR A 85 -20.93 -25.22 19.14
N ARG A 86 -22.25 -24.97 19.05
CA ARG A 86 -23.08 -25.17 17.85
C ARG A 86 -22.47 -24.48 16.62
N GLY A 87 -22.60 -25.13 15.46
CA GLY A 87 -22.00 -24.65 14.20
C GLY A 87 -22.45 -23.23 13.81
N LEU A 88 -23.73 -22.91 13.98
CA LEU A 88 -24.28 -21.58 13.69
C LEU A 88 -23.68 -20.49 14.60
N VAL A 89 -23.53 -20.76 15.90
CA VAL A 89 -22.89 -19.85 16.85
C VAL A 89 -21.43 -19.64 16.46
N ARG A 90 -20.73 -20.70 16.05
CA ARG A 90 -19.34 -20.61 15.58
C ARG A 90 -19.19 -19.73 14.35
N VAL A 91 -20.13 -19.80 13.40
CA VAL A 91 -20.15 -18.93 12.21
C VAL A 91 -20.48 -17.49 12.58
N ALA A 92 -21.49 -17.26 13.42
CA ALA A 92 -21.85 -15.91 13.89
C ALA A 92 -20.68 -15.23 14.62
N ARG A 93 -19.92 -15.99 15.42
CA ARG A 93 -18.73 -15.49 16.12
C ARG A 93 -17.60 -15.03 15.18
N CYS A 94 -17.55 -15.51 13.93
CA CYS A 94 -16.59 -14.98 12.95
C CYS A 94 -16.82 -13.50 12.64
N PHE A 95 -18.06 -13.01 12.77
CA PHE A 95 -18.43 -11.61 12.57
C PHE A 95 -18.38 -10.79 13.86
N SER A 96 -18.17 -11.40 15.03
CA SER A 96 -18.10 -10.68 16.32
C SER A 96 -16.92 -9.73 16.38
N ALA A 97 -17.19 -8.45 16.61
CA ALA A 97 -16.16 -7.43 16.84
C ALA A 97 -15.35 -7.74 18.11
N ARG A 98 -16.01 -8.20 19.18
CA ARG A 98 -15.36 -8.55 20.45
C ARG A 98 -14.42 -9.74 20.30
N ALA A 99 -14.88 -10.84 19.70
CA ALA A 99 -14.05 -12.03 19.52
C ALA A 99 -12.85 -11.75 18.60
N ASN A 100 -13.08 -11.01 17.52
CA ASN A 100 -12.01 -10.59 16.61
C ASN A 100 -11.02 -9.65 17.29
N TYR A 101 -11.48 -8.67 18.08
CA TYR A 101 -10.62 -7.76 18.84
C TYR A 101 -9.74 -8.53 19.83
N LEU A 102 -10.31 -9.40 20.67
CA LEU A 102 -9.56 -10.19 21.66
C LEU A 102 -8.54 -11.12 20.99
N ARG A 103 -8.90 -11.76 19.86
CA ARG A 103 -7.97 -12.60 19.10
C ARG A 103 -6.85 -11.78 18.49
N PHE A 104 -7.17 -10.58 18.01
CA PHE A 104 -6.25 -9.69 17.34
C PHE A 104 -5.24 -9.05 18.32
N THR A 105 -5.70 -8.63 19.50
CA THR A 105 -4.85 -8.03 20.56
C THR A 105 -4.13 -9.07 21.40
N ASN A 106 -4.39 -10.36 21.21
CA ASN A 106 -3.68 -11.40 21.92
C ASN A 106 -2.18 -11.44 21.55
N THR A 107 -1.32 -11.08 22.50
CA THR A 107 0.14 -11.09 22.41
C THR A 107 0.79 -12.23 23.17
N THR A 108 0.04 -13.27 23.59
CA THR A 108 0.63 -14.44 24.25
C THR A 108 1.69 -15.08 23.34
N LEU A 109 2.94 -15.12 23.83
CA LEU A 109 4.06 -15.62 23.06
C LEU A 109 4.09 -17.15 23.09
N THR A 110 4.03 -17.75 21.91
CA THR A 110 4.37 -19.16 21.73
C THR A 110 5.89 -19.29 21.47
N PRO A 111 6.51 -20.45 21.76
CA PRO A 111 7.95 -20.66 21.53
C PRO A 111 8.39 -20.43 20.08
N GLU A 112 7.49 -20.64 19.11
CA GLU A 112 7.71 -20.33 17.70
C GLU A 112 7.52 -18.85 17.38
N SER A 113 6.52 -18.17 17.97
CA SER A 113 6.28 -16.74 17.72
C SER A 113 7.39 -15.86 18.28
N ARG A 114 7.94 -16.19 19.46
CA ARG A 114 9.03 -15.44 20.10
C ARG A 114 10.27 -15.29 19.19
N ARG A 115 10.49 -16.25 18.29
CA ARG A 115 11.64 -16.25 17.36
C ARG A 115 11.44 -15.33 16.16
N LEU A 116 10.23 -14.77 15.98
CA LEU A 116 9.84 -13.95 14.84
C LEU A 116 9.43 -12.54 15.25
N ASP A 117 9.54 -12.19 16.53
CA ASP A 117 9.11 -10.90 17.08
C ASP A 117 9.78 -9.72 16.37
N CYS A 118 11.06 -9.86 15.99
CA CYS A 118 11.77 -8.83 15.24
C CYS A 118 11.16 -8.59 13.85
N LEU A 119 10.62 -9.61 13.18
CA LEU A 119 9.99 -9.48 11.87
C LEU A 119 8.66 -8.73 11.96
N HIS A 120 7.92 -8.93 13.06
CA HIS A 120 6.74 -8.14 13.36
C HIS A 120 7.11 -6.66 13.56
N GLY A 121 8.16 -6.39 14.32
CA GLY A 121 8.72 -5.05 14.49
C GLY A 121 9.07 -4.37 13.16
N ILE A 122 9.88 -5.03 12.33
CA ILE A 122 10.30 -4.51 11.02
C ILE A 122 9.07 -4.19 10.16
N ARG A 123 8.12 -5.13 10.02
CA ARG A 123 6.89 -4.91 9.25
C ARG A 123 6.11 -3.69 9.73
N ALA A 124 6.02 -3.50 11.04
CA ALA A 124 5.27 -2.41 11.62
C ALA A 124 5.93 -1.04 11.37
N LEU A 125 7.25 -0.92 11.53
CA LEU A 125 7.97 0.32 11.19
C LEU A 125 7.94 0.60 9.68
N SER A 126 8.14 -0.41 8.84
CA SER A 126 8.02 -0.22 7.39
C SER A 126 6.62 0.26 7.01
N ALA A 127 5.56 -0.25 7.67
CA ALA A 127 4.18 0.20 7.43
C ALA A 127 4.00 1.68 7.81
N LEU A 128 4.52 2.09 8.97
CA LEU A 128 4.46 3.48 9.42
C LEU A 128 5.24 4.41 8.51
N TRP A 129 6.39 3.97 8.01
CA TRP A 129 7.20 4.74 7.07
C TRP A 129 6.46 4.95 5.74
N ILE A 130 5.85 3.89 5.19
CA ILE A 130 5.01 4.01 3.98
C ILE A 130 3.83 4.95 4.24
N LEU A 131 3.16 4.84 5.40
CA LEU A 131 2.05 5.71 5.76
C LEU A 131 2.48 7.17 5.83
N TYR A 132 3.59 7.46 6.50
CA TYR A 132 4.18 8.80 6.55
C TYR A 132 4.46 9.34 5.14
N ALA A 133 5.02 8.50 4.26
CA ALA A 133 5.28 8.89 2.88
C ALA A 133 4.01 9.22 2.08
N HIS A 134 2.96 8.42 2.21
CA HIS A 134 1.69 8.71 1.55
C HIS A 134 1.01 9.97 2.08
N VAL A 135 1.04 10.22 3.39
CA VAL A 135 0.47 11.46 3.94
C VAL A 135 1.18 12.69 3.39
N CYS A 136 2.52 12.66 3.27
CA CYS A 136 3.28 13.79 2.74
C CYS A 136 3.15 13.95 1.22
N LEU A 137 3.07 12.86 0.45
CA LEU A 137 3.13 12.89 -1.02
C LEU A 137 1.77 12.82 -1.72
N LYS A 138 0.74 12.29 -1.05
CA LYS A 138 -0.56 11.96 -1.66
C LYS A 138 -1.73 12.72 -1.03
N ASP A 139 -1.54 13.38 0.10
CA ASP A 139 -2.49 14.39 0.55
C ASP A 139 -2.27 15.66 -0.30
N TRP A 140 -3.15 15.90 -1.26
CA TRP A 140 -2.99 17.04 -2.17
C TRP A 140 -3.20 18.37 -1.45
N GLY A 141 -3.71 18.32 -0.22
CA GLY A 141 -3.80 19.49 0.64
C GLY A 141 -2.48 19.91 1.28
N ASN A 142 -1.48 19.04 1.30
CA ASN A 142 -0.17 19.32 1.90
C ASN A 142 0.86 19.89 0.91
N VAL A 143 0.52 19.96 -0.39
CA VAL A 143 1.46 20.35 -1.45
C VAL A 143 0.84 21.40 -2.37
N ASP A 144 1.22 22.65 -2.16
CA ASP A 144 0.73 23.79 -2.96
C ASP A 144 1.30 23.84 -4.40
N GLY A 145 2.39 23.11 -4.65
CA GLY A 145 3.03 23.01 -5.96
C GLY A 145 4.32 22.18 -5.97
N ILE A 146 4.87 21.95 -7.17
CA ILE A 146 6.07 21.13 -7.36
C ILE A 146 7.29 21.67 -6.58
N LEU A 147 7.37 22.98 -6.37
CA LEU A 147 8.45 23.59 -5.61
C LEU A 147 8.41 23.18 -4.13
N THR A 148 7.23 23.16 -3.51
CA THR A 148 7.03 22.67 -2.13
C THR A 148 7.47 21.20 -2.01
N LEU A 149 7.17 20.38 -3.01
CA LEU A 149 7.63 18.99 -3.08
C LEU A 149 9.16 18.89 -3.10
N LEU A 150 9.83 19.70 -3.94
CA LEU A 150 11.29 19.75 -4.00
C LEU A 150 11.92 20.24 -2.69
N TRP A 151 11.31 21.22 -2.01
CA TRP A 151 11.75 21.69 -0.69
C TRP A 151 11.60 20.62 0.38
N MET A 152 10.47 19.89 0.38
CA MET A 152 10.27 18.77 1.30
C MET A 152 11.39 17.75 1.18
N PHE A 153 11.78 17.35 -0.03
CA PHE A 153 12.86 16.38 -0.25
C PHE A 153 14.26 16.88 0.15
N LYS A 154 14.50 18.20 0.17
CA LYS A 154 15.79 18.78 0.63
C LYS A 154 15.94 18.80 2.16
N SER A 155 14.85 18.72 2.92
CA SER A 155 14.89 18.74 4.38
C SER A 155 15.47 17.43 4.95
N PRO A 156 16.01 17.40 6.18
CA PRO A 156 16.44 16.16 6.83
C PRO A 156 15.32 15.11 6.96
N SER A 157 14.09 15.55 7.26
CA SER A 157 12.89 14.70 7.22
C SER A 157 12.53 14.23 5.79
N GLY A 158 12.89 15.04 4.79
CA GLY A 158 12.80 14.75 3.37
C GLY A 158 13.66 13.60 2.92
N VAL A 159 14.83 13.39 3.54
CA VAL A 159 15.70 12.24 3.23
C VAL A 159 15.00 10.93 3.61
N ILE A 160 14.36 10.90 4.79
CA ILE A 160 13.54 9.75 5.22
C ILE A 160 12.37 9.56 4.25
N LEU A 161 11.70 10.65 3.86
CA LEU A 161 10.61 10.61 2.88
C LEU A 161 11.09 10.06 1.52
N ASN A 162 12.25 10.48 1.02
CA ASN A 162 12.80 10.09 -0.28
C ASN A 162 13.13 8.59 -0.35
N GLN A 163 13.52 7.99 0.77
CA GLN A 163 13.95 6.59 0.85
C GLN A 163 12.78 5.60 1.11
N PHE A 164 11.52 6.05 1.01
CA PHE A 164 10.35 5.19 1.27
C PHE A 164 10.31 3.92 0.40
N VAL A 165 10.94 3.93 -0.78
CA VAL A 165 11.05 2.75 -1.67
C VAL A 165 11.77 1.59 -0.98
N LEU A 166 12.75 1.85 -0.10
CA LEU A 166 13.44 0.81 0.67
C LEU A 166 12.52 0.10 1.65
N ALA A 167 11.51 0.80 2.20
CA ALA A 167 10.51 0.18 3.06
C ALA A 167 9.68 -0.86 2.28
N LEU A 168 9.39 -0.61 0.99
CA LEU A 168 8.67 -1.55 0.12
C LEU A 168 9.50 -2.81 -0.17
N GLU A 169 10.79 -2.65 -0.46
CA GLU A 169 11.66 -3.81 -0.69
C GLU A 169 11.80 -4.67 0.58
N THR A 170 11.75 -4.05 1.75
CA THR A 170 11.66 -4.76 3.03
C THR A 170 10.36 -5.58 3.10
N PHE A 171 9.21 -5.02 2.70
CA PHE A 171 7.94 -5.76 2.64
C PHE A 171 7.98 -6.94 1.68
N PHE A 172 8.54 -6.79 0.49
CA PHE A 172 8.68 -7.87 -0.48
C PHE A 172 9.65 -8.95 0.00
N THR A 173 10.73 -8.58 0.70
CA THR A 173 11.62 -9.54 1.35
C THR A 173 10.89 -10.33 2.44
N LEU A 174 10.14 -9.66 3.31
CA LEU A 174 9.33 -10.31 4.34
C LEU A 174 8.21 -11.17 3.75
N LEU A 175 7.67 -10.79 2.59
CA LEU A 175 6.71 -11.58 1.83
C LEU A 175 7.32 -12.93 1.44
N GLY A 176 8.47 -12.93 0.78
CA GLY A 176 9.15 -14.16 0.37
C GLY A 176 9.49 -15.08 1.54
N PHE A 177 10.03 -14.50 2.61
CA PHE A 177 10.32 -15.23 3.86
C PHE A 177 9.07 -15.87 4.45
N SER A 178 7.98 -15.11 4.55
CA SER A 178 6.71 -15.57 5.11
C SER A 178 6.08 -16.65 4.23
N LEU A 179 6.17 -16.51 2.91
CA LEU A 179 5.64 -17.47 1.95
C LEU A 179 6.36 -18.82 2.05
N TYR A 180 7.69 -18.81 2.09
CA TYR A 180 8.49 -20.03 2.28
C TYR A 180 8.05 -20.77 3.55
N ARG A 181 7.97 -20.07 4.68
CA ARG A 181 7.57 -20.67 5.95
C ARG A 181 6.15 -21.23 5.92
N LEU A 182 5.20 -20.49 5.37
CA LEU A 182 3.82 -20.93 5.22
C LEU A 182 3.73 -22.24 4.43
N VAL A 183 4.40 -22.30 3.27
CA VAL A 183 4.37 -23.48 2.39
C VAL A 183 5.02 -24.68 3.08
N THR A 184 6.17 -24.49 3.72
CA THR A 184 6.87 -25.56 4.45
C THR A 184 6.05 -26.08 5.64
N GLN A 185 5.41 -25.19 6.42
CA GLN A 185 4.54 -25.59 7.54
C GLN A 185 3.29 -26.34 7.06
N GLU A 186 2.63 -25.85 6.00
CA GLU A 186 1.43 -26.49 5.45
C GLU A 186 1.74 -27.86 4.83
N ARG A 187 2.94 -28.03 4.25
CA ARG A 187 3.42 -29.33 3.77
C ARG A 187 3.70 -30.29 4.92
N LYS A 188 4.34 -29.83 6.00
CA LYS A 188 4.59 -30.65 7.21
C LYS A 188 3.28 -31.11 7.86
N ARG A 189 2.25 -30.24 7.88
CA ARG A 189 0.96 -30.56 8.52
C ARG A 189 0.06 -31.46 7.67
N ASN A 190 -0.04 -31.17 6.37
CA ASN A 190 -0.89 -31.95 5.48
C ASN A 190 -0.01 -32.46 4.33
N ASN A 191 0.29 -33.76 4.33
CA ASN A 191 1.03 -34.47 3.28
C ASN A 191 0.27 -34.42 1.94
N MET A 192 0.19 -33.24 1.33
CA MET A 192 -0.55 -32.96 0.10
C MET A 192 0.42 -32.89 -1.09
N PRO A 193 -0.04 -33.26 -2.30
CA PRO A 193 0.69 -32.99 -3.53
C PRO A 193 1.02 -31.50 -3.71
N ALA A 194 2.16 -31.20 -4.33
CA ALA A 194 2.66 -29.84 -4.49
C ALA A 194 1.66 -28.89 -5.16
N LEU A 195 0.93 -29.35 -6.20
CA LEU A 195 -0.09 -28.56 -6.88
C LEU A 195 -1.26 -28.20 -5.95
N LYS A 196 -1.79 -29.17 -5.20
CA LYS A 196 -2.88 -28.92 -4.23
C LYS A 196 -2.43 -27.97 -3.13
N LEU A 197 -1.20 -28.10 -2.66
CA LEU A 197 -0.60 -27.18 -1.69
C LEU A 197 -0.49 -25.76 -2.25
N ALA A 198 0.03 -25.61 -3.48
CA ALA A 198 0.16 -24.32 -4.16
C ALA A 198 -1.20 -23.63 -4.32
N LEU A 199 -2.19 -24.34 -4.87
CA LEU A 199 -3.56 -23.83 -5.04
C LEU A 199 -4.19 -23.42 -3.71
N LYS A 200 -4.03 -24.22 -2.65
CA LYS A 200 -4.56 -23.92 -1.32
C LYS A 200 -3.92 -22.67 -0.70
N VAL A 201 -2.63 -22.44 -0.95
CA VAL A 201 -1.92 -21.23 -0.48
C VAL A 201 -2.36 -20.00 -1.26
N ILE A 202 -2.39 -20.09 -2.59
CA ILE A 202 -2.80 -19.00 -3.48
C ILE A 202 -4.25 -18.62 -3.22
N LEU A 203 -5.19 -19.58 -3.21
CA LEU A 203 -6.62 -19.30 -3.06
C LEU A 203 -6.94 -18.65 -1.71
N ARG A 204 -6.40 -19.17 -0.60
CA ARG A 204 -6.64 -18.57 0.72
C ARG A 204 -6.15 -17.14 0.80
N ARG A 205 -5.05 -16.84 0.10
CA ARG A 205 -4.48 -15.51 0.04
C ARG A 205 -5.25 -14.57 -0.88
N ALA A 206 -5.65 -15.06 -2.06
CA ALA A 206 -6.50 -14.35 -3.01
C ALA A 206 -7.82 -13.96 -2.35
N VAL A 207 -8.53 -14.89 -1.71
CA VAL A 207 -9.79 -14.59 -1.01
C VAL A 207 -9.59 -13.51 0.05
N ARG A 208 -8.51 -13.58 0.84
CA ARG A 208 -8.20 -12.54 1.82
C ARG A 208 -8.07 -11.16 1.16
N TYR A 209 -7.30 -11.06 0.07
CA TYR A 209 -7.05 -9.78 -0.60
C TYR A 209 -8.26 -9.27 -1.37
N ILE A 210 -9.02 -10.15 -2.03
CA ILE A 210 -10.27 -9.78 -2.71
C ILE A 210 -11.24 -9.18 -1.69
N VAL A 211 -11.50 -9.88 -0.57
CA VAL A 211 -12.45 -9.39 0.44
C VAL A 211 -12.00 -8.05 1.03
N THR A 212 -10.74 -7.92 1.43
CA THR A 212 -10.25 -6.66 2.02
C THR A 212 -10.12 -5.53 0.99
N GLY A 213 -9.72 -5.84 -0.24
CA GLY A 213 -9.53 -4.87 -1.31
C GLY A 213 -10.86 -4.34 -1.86
N MET A 214 -11.81 -5.23 -2.13
CA MET A 214 -13.18 -4.84 -2.50
C MET A 214 -13.87 -4.09 -1.37
N GLY A 215 -13.60 -4.45 -0.10
CA GLY A 215 -14.07 -3.70 1.06
C GLY A 215 -13.55 -2.27 1.08
N ALA A 216 -12.25 -2.05 0.86
CA ALA A 216 -11.68 -0.69 0.79
C ALA A 216 -12.25 0.13 -0.38
N MET A 217 -12.49 -0.50 -1.53
CA MET A 217 -13.15 0.13 -2.67
C MET A 217 -14.64 0.45 -2.38
N ALA A 218 -15.33 -0.42 -1.63
CA ALA A 218 -16.70 -0.13 -1.19
C ALA A 218 -16.74 1.09 -0.26
N VAL A 219 -15.73 1.29 0.60
CA VAL A 219 -15.62 2.50 1.42
C VAL A 219 -15.52 3.75 0.53
N PHE A 220 -14.73 3.72 -0.55
CA PHE A 220 -14.67 4.83 -1.51
C PHE A 220 -16.05 5.19 -2.06
N TYR A 221 -16.83 4.21 -2.53
CA TYR A 221 -18.15 4.46 -3.12
C TYR A 221 -19.17 5.04 -2.14
N VAL A 222 -19.01 4.85 -0.83
CA VAL A 222 -19.92 5.42 0.19
C VAL A 222 -19.45 6.77 0.73
N LEU A 223 -18.26 7.25 0.38
CA LEU A 223 -17.77 8.56 0.81
C LEU A 223 -18.73 9.72 0.49
N PRO A 224 -19.43 9.79 -0.66
CA PRO A 224 -20.39 10.85 -0.94
C PRO A 224 -21.57 10.89 0.05
N LEU A 225 -21.87 9.79 0.74
CA LEU A 225 -22.98 9.72 1.70
C LEU A 225 -22.61 10.26 3.08
N ILE A 226 -21.31 10.36 3.39
CA ILE A 226 -20.79 10.72 4.72
C ILE A 226 -19.87 11.94 4.70
N THR A 227 -19.63 12.54 3.53
CA THR A 227 -18.75 13.71 3.37
C THR A 227 -19.45 14.83 2.59
N SER A 228 -19.09 16.07 2.91
CA SER A 228 -19.63 17.26 2.25
C SER A 228 -18.55 18.35 2.23
N GLY A 229 -18.03 18.66 1.03
CA GLY A 229 -16.99 19.66 0.83
C GLY A 229 -16.71 19.91 -0.65
N PRO A 230 -15.98 20.97 -1.02
CA PRO A 230 -15.62 21.24 -2.42
C PRO A 230 -14.76 20.14 -3.04
N GLY A 231 -13.96 19.44 -2.23
CA GLY A 231 -13.13 18.32 -2.67
C GLY A 231 -13.96 17.17 -3.26
N ILE A 232 -15.06 16.75 -2.62
CA ILE A 232 -15.90 15.66 -3.14
C ILE A 232 -16.55 16.07 -4.46
N ASP A 233 -17.08 17.29 -4.58
CA ASP A 233 -17.81 17.72 -5.78
C ASP A 233 -16.92 17.77 -7.03
N TYR A 234 -15.64 18.07 -6.83
CA TYR A 234 -14.66 18.22 -7.89
C TYR A 234 -13.92 16.92 -8.23
N MET A 235 -13.51 16.16 -7.21
CA MET A 235 -12.59 15.03 -7.36
C MET A 235 -13.31 13.71 -7.55
N TYR A 236 -14.41 13.51 -6.82
CA TYR A 236 -15.07 12.22 -6.76
C TYR A 236 -15.64 11.79 -8.12
N PRO A 237 -16.31 12.65 -8.92
CA PRO A 237 -16.80 12.24 -10.23
C PRO A 237 -15.70 11.68 -11.14
N TYR A 238 -14.53 12.32 -11.12
CA TYR A 238 -13.36 11.89 -11.89
C TYR A 238 -12.83 10.53 -11.42
N LEU A 239 -12.66 10.35 -10.11
CA LEU A 239 -12.20 9.07 -9.54
C LEU A 239 -13.22 7.95 -9.78
N GLU A 240 -14.51 8.27 -9.63
CA GLU A 240 -15.62 7.35 -9.82
C GLU A 240 -15.68 6.81 -11.26
N ASP A 241 -15.43 7.62 -12.28
CA ASP A 241 -15.42 7.17 -13.67
C ASP A 241 -14.36 6.08 -13.91
N PHE A 242 -13.15 6.24 -13.38
CA PHE A 242 -12.12 5.20 -13.47
C PHE A 242 -12.47 3.96 -12.66
N CYS A 243 -13.04 4.14 -11.48
CA CYS A 243 -13.52 3.05 -10.65
C CYS A 243 -14.60 2.22 -11.36
N ASN A 244 -15.59 2.88 -11.98
CA ASN A 244 -16.64 2.22 -12.74
C ASN A 244 -16.08 1.47 -13.95
N ALA A 245 -15.06 2.01 -14.62
CA ALA A 245 -14.44 1.38 -15.79
C ALA A 245 -13.55 0.16 -15.44
N ARG A 246 -12.88 0.17 -14.27
CA ARG A 246 -11.77 -0.75 -13.99
C ARG A 246 -11.84 -1.52 -12.68
N TRP A 247 -12.94 -1.43 -11.91
CA TRP A 247 -13.11 -2.18 -10.66
C TRP A 247 -12.86 -3.70 -10.80
N TRP A 248 -13.18 -4.27 -11.95
CA TRP A 248 -13.03 -5.70 -12.24
C TRP A 248 -11.56 -6.16 -12.27
N SER A 249 -10.60 -5.23 -12.44
CA SER A 249 -9.16 -5.56 -12.51
C SER A 249 -8.53 -5.88 -11.15
N TYR A 250 -9.16 -5.44 -10.05
CA TYR A 250 -8.71 -5.68 -8.68
C TYR A 250 -8.86 -7.15 -8.23
N PRO A 251 -10.03 -7.81 -8.37
CA PRO A 251 -10.19 -9.19 -7.91
C PRO A 251 -9.34 -10.21 -8.69
N ILE A 252 -8.92 -9.88 -9.91
CA ILE A 252 -8.02 -10.69 -10.73
C ILE A 252 -6.54 -10.27 -10.62
N PHE A 253 -6.22 -9.26 -9.81
CA PHE A 253 -4.86 -8.82 -9.51
C PHE A 253 -4.05 -8.35 -10.73
N ILE A 254 -4.68 -7.59 -11.64
CA ILE A 254 -3.98 -6.97 -12.79
C ILE A 254 -4.02 -5.45 -12.78
N ASN A 255 -4.58 -4.84 -11.73
CA ASN A 255 -4.76 -3.40 -11.64
C ASN A 255 -3.44 -2.61 -11.64
N ASN A 256 -2.31 -3.24 -11.31
CA ASN A 256 -0.98 -2.62 -11.33
C ASN A 256 -0.36 -2.54 -12.74
N LEU A 257 -1.03 -3.08 -13.77
CA LEU A 257 -0.61 -2.94 -15.17
C LEU A 257 -1.14 -1.65 -15.83
N TRP A 258 -2.10 -0.99 -15.17
CA TRP A 258 -2.61 0.31 -15.61
C TRP A 258 -1.66 1.44 -15.24
N THR A 259 -1.75 2.54 -15.98
CA THR A 259 -1.03 3.76 -15.61
C THR A 259 -1.62 4.35 -14.32
N ILE A 260 -0.85 5.17 -13.61
CA ILE A 260 -1.34 5.86 -12.39
C ILE A 260 -2.56 6.76 -12.69
N GLN A 261 -2.69 7.25 -13.92
CA GLN A 261 -3.82 8.08 -14.34
C GLN A 261 -5.11 7.28 -14.54
N ASP A 262 -4.95 5.96 -14.66
CA ASP A 262 -6.02 5.04 -15.03
C ASP A 262 -6.48 4.17 -13.87
N ILE A 263 -5.78 4.20 -12.74
CA ILE A 263 -6.09 3.37 -11.57
C ILE A 263 -7.13 4.07 -10.67
N CYS A 264 -8.09 3.29 -10.14
CA CYS A 264 -9.14 3.80 -9.26
C CYS A 264 -8.62 3.99 -7.82
N VAL A 265 -8.16 2.90 -7.21
CA VAL A 265 -7.54 2.81 -5.89
C VAL A 265 -6.05 2.56 -6.07
N GLU A 266 -5.23 3.63 -6.02
CA GLU A 266 -3.80 3.57 -6.37
C GLU A 266 -3.02 2.57 -5.49
N ASN A 267 -3.14 2.64 -4.16
CA ASN A 267 -2.47 1.72 -3.24
C ASN A 267 -2.78 0.23 -3.50
N GLN A 268 -3.85 -0.14 -4.19
CA GLN A 268 -4.08 -1.55 -4.45
C GLN A 268 -3.12 -2.16 -5.48
N TRP A 269 -2.24 -1.37 -6.10
CA TRP A 269 -1.13 -1.89 -6.91
C TRP A 269 -0.30 -2.95 -6.16
N TYR A 270 -0.05 -2.73 -4.86
CA TYR A 270 0.78 -3.63 -4.05
C TYR A 270 0.13 -5.00 -3.91
N THR A 271 -1.20 -5.05 -3.70
CA THR A 271 -1.91 -6.34 -3.56
C THR A 271 -1.87 -7.16 -4.84
N ALA A 272 -1.91 -6.51 -6.01
CA ALA A 272 -1.73 -7.17 -7.29
C ALA A 272 -0.30 -7.66 -7.50
N ALA A 273 0.68 -6.78 -7.27
CA ALA A 273 2.09 -7.14 -7.40
C ALA A 273 2.48 -8.31 -6.47
N ASP A 274 1.98 -8.27 -5.23
CA ASP A 274 2.17 -9.30 -4.24
C ASP A 274 1.57 -10.66 -4.69
N MET A 275 0.34 -10.68 -5.19
CA MET A 275 -0.25 -11.91 -5.72
C MET A 275 0.50 -12.46 -6.94
N GLN A 276 0.92 -11.60 -7.87
CA GLN A 276 1.74 -11.98 -9.03
C GLN A 276 3.06 -12.62 -8.58
N ILE A 277 3.76 -12.00 -7.63
CA ILE A 277 5.02 -12.50 -7.05
C ILE A 277 4.80 -13.85 -6.38
N VAL A 278 3.73 -14.03 -5.60
CA VAL A 278 3.44 -15.32 -4.95
C VAL A 278 3.15 -16.43 -5.95
N CYS A 279 2.41 -16.13 -7.01
CA CYS A 279 2.17 -17.08 -8.10
C CYS A 279 3.48 -17.51 -8.78
N ILE A 280 4.44 -16.60 -8.93
CA ILE A 280 5.77 -16.91 -9.49
C ILE A 280 6.61 -17.71 -8.50
N LEU A 281 6.68 -17.29 -7.23
CA LEU A 281 7.57 -17.88 -6.22
C LEU A 281 7.12 -19.23 -5.68
N ILE A 282 5.85 -19.61 -5.83
CA ILE A 282 5.36 -20.91 -5.32
C ILE A 282 6.11 -22.08 -5.96
N LEU A 283 6.44 -21.98 -7.25
CA LEU A 283 7.16 -23.01 -8.00
C LEU A 283 8.58 -23.24 -7.47
N PRO A 284 9.47 -22.23 -7.41
CA PRO A 284 10.80 -22.42 -6.85
C PRO A 284 10.76 -22.81 -5.37
N ILE A 285 9.76 -22.39 -4.57
CA ILE A 285 9.62 -22.85 -3.17
C ILE A 285 9.29 -24.35 -3.11
N CYS A 286 8.33 -24.82 -3.91
CA CYS A 286 8.02 -26.25 -3.96
C CYS A 286 9.22 -27.08 -4.40
N LEU A 287 10.00 -26.58 -5.38
CA LEU A 287 11.26 -27.17 -5.80
C LEU A 287 12.32 -27.09 -4.72
N LEU A 288 12.44 -26.01 -3.97
CA LEU A 288 13.42 -25.84 -2.90
C LEU A 288 13.26 -26.89 -1.79
N ILE A 289 12.02 -27.29 -1.50
CA ILE A 289 11.72 -28.32 -0.49
C ILE A 289 12.02 -29.74 -1.03
N ARG A 290 11.91 -29.98 -2.34
CA ARG A 290 12.12 -31.31 -2.94
C ARG A 290 13.56 -31.51 -3.43
N GLU A 291 14.08 -30.52 -4.14
CA GLU A 291 15.38 -30.49 -4.83
C GLU A 291 16.02 -29.09 -4.65
N PRO A 292 16.71 -28.86 -3.52
CA PRO A 292 17.15 -27.53 -3.14
C PRO A 292 18.06 -26.86 -4.17
N GLY A 293 18.93 -27.63 -4.85
CA GLY A 293 19.80 -27.09 -5.90
C GLY A 293 19.05 -26.52 -7.11
N LYS A 294 17.92 -27.12 -7.52
CA LYS A 294 17.08 -26.56 -8.60
C LYS A 294 16.33 -25.32 -8.12
N GLY A 295 15.76 -25.36 -6.92
CA GLY A 295 15.06 -24.23 -6.31
C GLY A 295 15.96 -22.99 -6.18
N ILE A 296 17.18 -23.17 -5.65
CA ILE A 296 18.16 -22.08 -5.50
C ILE A 296 18.54 -21.49 -6.85
N ARG A 297 18.85 -22.32 -7.86
CA ARG A 297 19.20 -21.83 -9.21
C ARG A 297 18.09 -20.97 -9.82
N ILE A 298 16.83 -21.41 -9.73
CA ILE A 298 15.69 -20.63 -10.23
C ILE A 298 15.56 -19.32 -9.46
N LEU A 299 15.69 -19.32 -8.12
CA LEU A 299 15.64 -18.10 -7.33
C LEU A 299 16.76 -17.12 -7.72
N LEU A 300 17.98 -17.59 -7.97
CA LEU A 300 19.09 -16.75 -8.43
C LEU A 300 18.82 -16.17 -9.83
N TYR A 301 18.25 -16.94 -10.75
CA TYR A 301 17.83 -16.41 -12.05
C TYR A 301 16.73 -15.35 -11.93
N LEU A 302 15.77 -15.52 -11.02
CA LEU A 302 14.74 -14.52 -10.75
C LEU A 302 15.33 -13.22 -10.18
N VAL A 303 16.31 -13.33 -9.28
CA VAL A 303 17.04 -12.17 -8.74
C VAL A 303 17.76 -11.43 -9.87
N GLY A 304 18.58 -12.14 -10.66
CA GLY A 304 19.31 -11.55 -11.78
C GLY A 304 18.39 -10.93 -12.83
N GLY A 305 17.32 -11.63 -13.22
CA GLY A 305 16.35 -11.13 -14.19
C GLY A 305 15.61 -9.88 -13.70
N SER A 306 15.23 -9.82 -12.42
CA SER A 306 14.62 -8.65 -11.80
C SER A 306 15.57 -7.44 -11.78
N MET A 307 16.86 -7.66 -11.47
CA MET A 307 17.87 -6.61 -11.50
C MET A 307 18.14 -6.09 -12.92
N VAL A 308 18.23 -6.99 -13.90
CA VAL A 308 18.38 -6.61 -15.32
C VAL A 308 17.17 -5.84 -15.81
N TYR A 309 15.96 -6.26 -15.42
CA TYR A 309 14.72 -5.54 -15.74
C TYR A 309 14.74 -4.11 -15.18
N ALA A 310 15.04 -3.95 -13.89
CA ALA A 310 15.16 -2.64 -13.26
C ALA A 310 16.21 -1.76 -13.95
N ALA A 311 17.41 -2.31 -14.23
CA ALA A 311 18.48 -1.59 -14.91
C ALA A 311 18.08 -1.17 -16.35
N SER A 312 17.38 -2.04 -17.07
CA SER A 312 16.91 -1.75 -18.43
C SER A 312 15.89 -0.61 -18.46
N LEU A 313 14.99 -0.54 -17.47
CA LEU A 313 14.06 0.56 -17.32
C LEU A 313 14.79 1.86 -16.97
N THR A 314 15.75 1.82 -16.04
CA THR A 314 16.56 2.98 -15.69
C THR A 314 17.28 3.56 -16.91
N TYR A 315 17.85 2.69 -17.75
CA TYR A 315 18.46 3.10 -19.01
C TYR A 315 17.45 3.67 -20.00
N TYR A 316 16.31 3.00 -20.20
CA TYR A 316 15.25 3.42 -21.12
C TYR A 316 14.70 4.82 -20.80
N TYR A 317 14.49 5.12 -19.51
CA TYR A 317 13.99 6.42 -19.07
C TYR A 317 15.10 7.48 -18.91
N GLY A 318 16.39 7.11 -19.03
CA GLY A 318 17.50 8.04 -18.83
C GLY A 318 17.56 8.63 -17.41
N ALA A 319 17.06 7.89 -16.43
CA ALA A 319 16.96 8.34 -15.04
C ALA A 319 18.16 7.85 -14.20
N SER A 320 18.38 8.49 -13.05
CA SER A 320 19.40 8.06 -12.09
C SER A 320 19.00 6.70 -11.47
N PRO A 321 19.96 5.78 -11.25
CA PRO A 321 19.70 4.52 -10.53
C PRO A 321 19.33 4.73 -9.07
N ILE A 322 19.61 5.91 -8.52
CA ILE A 322 19.16 6.36 -7.21
C ILE A 322 17.98 7.31 -7.44
N PHE A 323 16.88 7.10 -6.72
CA PHE A 323 15.74 8.01 -6.77
C PHE A 323 16.14 9.38 -6.21
N LEU A 324 16.38 10.31 -7.14
CA LEU A 324 16.83 11.66 -6.86
C LEU A 324 16.05 12.63 -7.75
N LEU A 325 15.23 13.48 -7.12
CA LEU A 325 14.48 14.52 -7.80
C LEU A 325 15.36 15.74 -8.10
N LEU A 326 16.26 15.61 -9.07
CA LEU A 326 16.99 16.74 -9.64
C LEU A 326 16.09 17.50 -10.63
N PRO A 327 16.12 18.84 -10.69
CA PRO A 327 15.25 19.61 -11.58
C PRO A 327 15.32 19.19 -13.06
N ASN A 328 16.52 18.88 -13.56
CA ASN A 328 16.76 18.44 -14.94
C ASN A 328 16.37 16.97 -15.23
N GLN A 329 16.13 16.16 -14.18
CA GLN A 329 15.80 14.73 -14.30
C GLN A 329 14.49 14.36 -13.58
N ALA A 330 13.76 15.34 -13.04
CA ALA A 330 12.58 15.12 -12.20
C ALA A 330 11.49 14.34 -12.94
N ILE A 331 11.22 14.70 -14.19
CA ILE A 331 10.22 14.06 -15.04
C ILE A 331 10.60 12.60 -15.31
N ALA A 332 11.84 12.34 -15.75
CA ALA A 332 12.35 11.00 -16.01
C ALA A 332 12.33 10.13 -14.74
N SER A 333 12.73 10.70 -13.60
CA SER A 333 12.77 10.00 -12.30
C SER A 333 11.37 9.67 -11.79
N LEU A 334 10.39 10.55 -11.99
CA LEU A 334 8.98 10.30 -11.64
C LEU A 334 8.36 9.25 -12.56
N GLN A 335 8.69 9.25 -13.85
CA GLN A 335 8.23 8.23 -14.80
C GLN A 335 8.80 6.85 -14.44
N LEU A 336 10.12 6.77 -14.24
CA LEU A 336 10.77 5.54 -13.80
C LEU A 336 10.16 5.05 -12.48
N LEU A 337 10.01 5.95 -11.49
CA LEU A 337 9.40 5.59 -10.21
C LEU A 337 7.99 5.04 -10.44
N SER A 338 7.13 5.72 -11.19
CA SER A 338 5.75 5.27 -11.41
C SER A 338 5.65 3.89 -12.06
N HIS A 339 6.56 3.60 -13.00
CA HIS A 339 6.58 2.33 -13.73
C HIS A 339 7.19 1.21 -12.88
N LEU A 340 8.40 1.45 -12.34
CA LEU A 340 9.16 0.47 -11.58
C LEU A 340 8.46 0.12 -10.25
N HIS A 341 7.86 1.11 -9.58
CA HIS A 341 7.17 0.95 -8.30
C HIS A 341 5.92 0.06 -8.40
N ASN A 342 5.13 0.18 -9.48
CA ASN A 342 3.89 -0.59 -9.60
C ASN A 342 4.13 -1.99 -10.18
N HIS A 343 5.24 -2.19 -10.90
CA HIS A 343 5.49 -3.41 -11.64
C HIS A 343 6.10 -4.52 -10.76
N SER A 344 5.43 -5.66 -10.69
CA SER A 344 5.82 -6.79 -9.83
C SER A 344 7.22 -7.35 -10.11
N LEU A 345 7.62 -7.36 -11.38
CA LEU A 345 8.92 -7.90 -11.81
C LEU A 345 10.12 -7.15 -11.20
N ALA A 346 9.98 -5.87 -10.90
CA ALA A 346 11.05 -5.09 -10.27
C ALA A 346 11.31 -5.55 -8.83
N HIS A 347 10.28 -6.09 -8.16
CA HIS A 347 10.34 -6.49 -6.75
C HIS A 347 10.54 -8.01 -6.55
N LEU A 348 10.71 -8.77 -7.63
CA LEU A 348 10.98 -10.21 -7.55
C LEU A 348 12.33 -10.50 -6.87
N SER A 349 13.33 -9.64 -7.05
CA SER A 349 14.65 -9.81 -6.43
C SER A 349 14.60 -9.85 -4.89
N PRO A 350 14.06 -8.84 -4.17
CA PRO A 350 13.95 -8.91 -2.71
C PRO A 350 13.05 -10.05 -2.25
N ALA A 351 11.95 -10.32 -2.96
CA ALA A 351 11.08 -11.43 -2.60
C ALA A 351 11.78 -12.80 -2.72
N ALA A 352 12.56 -13.03 -3.76
CA ALA A 352 13.36 -14.25 -3.92
C ALA A 352 14.48 -14.34 -2.85
N VAL A 353 15.14 -13.23 -2.53
CA VAL A 353 16.11 -13.15 -1.41
C VAL A 353 15.44 -13.51 -0.09
N GLY A 354 14.22 -13.04 0.16
CA GLY A 354 13.42 -13.41 1.31
C GLY A 354 13.14 -14.91 1.41
N VAL A 355 12.82 -15.56 0.29
CA VAL A 355 12.65 -17.03 0.23
C VAL A 355 13.95 -17.75 0.59
N LEU A 356 15.07 -17.33 0.01
CA LEU A 356 16.40 -17.90 0.32
C LEU A 356 16.74 -17.73 1.79
N GLY A 357 16.51 -16.54 2.36
CA GLY A 357 16.70 -16.28 3.78
C GLY A 357 15.85 -17.19 4.66
N GLY A 358 14.58 -17.41 4.28
CA GLY A 358 13.68 -18.35 4.96
C GLY A 358 14.21 -19.78 4.97
N TYR A 359 14.73 -20.24 3.83
CA TYR A 359 15.31 -21.57 3.68
C TYR A 359 16.62 -21.74 4.46
N LEU A 360 17.52 -20.76 4.42
CA LEU A 360 18.77 -20.80 5.17
C LEU A 360 18.52 -20.83 6.68
N ILE A 361 17.57 -20.03 7.16
CA ILE A 361 17.19 -20.00 8.57
C ILE A 361 16.54 -21.32 9.01
N ASP A 362 15.70 -21.96 8.19
CA ASP A 362 15.09 -23.25 8.53
C ASP A 362 16.14 -24.38 8.54
N LYS A 363 17.08 -24.37 7.57
CA LYS A 363 18.08 -25.44 7.41
C LYS A 363 19.24 -25.35 8.41
N TYR A 364 19.76 -24.16 8.64
CA TYR A 364 20.94 -23.93 9.49
C TYR A 364 20.56 -23.41 10.89
N ARG A 365 19.33 -23.67 11.31
CA ARG A 365 18.75 -23.20 12.58
C ARG A 365 19.56 -23.61 13.81
N GLU A 366 20.18 -24.77 13.76
CA GLU A 366 20.88 -25.40 14.90
C GLU A 366 22.39 -25.14 14.88
N ILE A 367 22.90 -24.50 13.82
CA ILE A 367 24.32 -24.15 13.74
C ILE A 367 24.55 -22.90 14.58
N ASP A 368 25.32 -23.05 15.67
CA ASP A 368 25.87 -21.91 16.39
C ASP A 368 27.00 -21.29 15.56
N LEU A 369 26.73 -20.12 14.98
CA LEU A 369 27.72 -19.35 14.20
C LEU A 369 28.85 -18.78 15.08
N GLY A 370 28.79 -18.98 16.41
CA GLY A 370 29.78 -18.52 17.35
C GLY A 370 29.64 -17.04 17.67
N LYS A 371 30.06 -16.67 18.88
CA LYS A 371 29.94 -15.30 19.41
C LYS A 371 30.69 -14.27 18.55
N THR A 372 31.78 -14.68 17.88
CA THR A 372 32.61 -13.80 17.04
C THR A 372 31.90 -13.39 15.77
N VAL A 373 31.25 -14.31 15.05
CA VAL A 373 30.49 -14.00 13.83
C VAL A 373 29.29 -13.14 14.18
N TYR A 374 28.62 -13.43 15.30
CA TYR A 374 27.53 -12.59 15.79
C TYR A 374 28.04 -11.16 16.10
N ARG A 375 29.13 -11.01 16.85
CA ARG A 375 29.73 -9.71 17.15
C ARG A 375 30.17 -8.97 15.89
N ALA A 376 30.83 -9.63 14.95
CA ALA A 376 31.26 -9.04 13.68
C ALA A 376 30.06 -8.62 12.82
N GLY A 377 29.02 -9.46 12.75
CA GLY A 377 27.77 -9.14 12.06
C GLY A 377 27.04 -7.96 12.71
N TRP A 378 27.01 -7.88 14.05
CA TRP A 378 26.45 -6.72 14.75
C TRP A 378 27.32 -5.48 14.63
N ILE A 379 28.65 -5.59 14.60
CA ILE A 379 29.56 -4.45 14.38
C ILE A 379 29.40 -3.93 12.95
N LEU A 380 29.32 -4.82 11.95
CA LEU A 380 29.07 -4.44 10.56
C LEU A 380 27.67 -3.84 10.38
N TYR A 381 26.64 -4.47 10.92
CA TYR A 381 25.27 -3.93 10.93
C TYR A 381 25.20 -2.60 11.68
N SER A 382 25.86 -2.48 12.83
CA SER A 382 25.90 -1.24 13.60
C SER A 382 26.76 -0.18 12.92
N ALA A 383 27.82 -0.52 12.19
CA ALA A 383 28.60 0.43 11.40
C ALA A 383 27.78 0.97 10.22
N VAL A 384 27.03 0.09 9.55
CA VAL A 384 26.07 0.47 8.50
C VAL A 384 24.93 1.29 9.10
N ILE A 385 24.42 0.95 10.29
CA ILE A 385 23.37 1.70 10.97
C ILE A 385 23.87 2.99 11.60
N ILE A 386 25.09 3.08 12.10
CA ILE A 386 25.67 4.32 12.66
C ILE A 386 25.98 5.29 11.52
N ALA A 387 26.36 4.79 10.34
CA ALA A 387 26.40 5.60 9.12
C ALA A 387 25.02 6.12 8.67
N PHE A 388 23.92 5.53 9.13
CA PHE A 388 22.53 5.87 8.74
C PHE A 388 21.57 6.18 9.91
N GLY A 389 22.06 6.31 11.13
CA GLY A 389 21.29 6.42 12.38
C GLY A 389 20.47 5.17 12.78
N MET A 390 20.40 4.90 14.09
CA MET A 390 19.36 4.13 14.82
C MET A 390 19.71 2.74 15.43
N GLY A 391 20.50 2.73 16.52
CA GLY A 391 20.69 1.55 17.40
C GLY A 391 19.56 1.26 18.41
N LEU A 392 18.65 2.21 18.65
CA LEU A 392 17.50 2.09 19.58
C LEU A 392 16.42 1.11 19.10
N ILE A 393 16.51 0.69 17.84
CA ILE A 393 15.46 -0.01 17.09
C ILE A 393 15.15 -1.38 17.68
N ARG A 394 16.13 -2.20 18.07
CA ARG A 394 15.83 -3.59 18.49
C ARG A 394 15.00 -3.68 19.77
N TRP A 395 15.31 -2.85 20.77
CA TRP A 395 14.56 -2.79 22.02
C TRP A 395 13.17 -2.20 21.83
N PHE A 396 13.06 -1.21 20.94
CA PHE A 396 11.79 -0.62 20.57
C PHE A 396 10.91 -1.61 19.78
N LEU A 397 11.48 -2.29 18.79
CA LEU A 397 10.77 -3.18 17.86
C LEU A 397 10.24 -4.47 18.48
N SER A 398 10.78 -4.90 19.63
CA SER A 398 10.28 -6.09 20.34
C SER A 398 9.07 -5.78 21.22
N ARG A 399 8.60 -4.53 21.28
CA ARG A 399 7.45 -4.15 22.12
C ARG A 399 6.14 -4.79 21.59
N PRO A 400 5.22 -5.21 22.48
CA PRO A 400 3.95 -5.83 22.10
C PRO A 400 3.10 -5.01 21.11
N ASN A 401 3.18 -3.68 21.20
CA ASN A 401 2.47 -2.76 20.31
C ASN A 401 2.82 -2.97 18.83
N PHE A 402 4.08 -3.29 18.51
CA PHE A 402 4.49 -3.56 17.13
C PHE A 402 3.95 -4.88 16.58
N ILE A 403 3.69 -5.86 17.45
CA ILE A 403 3.06 -7.11 17.05
C ILE A 403 1.63 -6.83 16.57
N VAL A 404 0.88 -6.07 17.36
CA VAL A 404 -0.48 -5.63 17.02
C VAL A 404 -0.48 -4.81 15.74
N LEU A 405 0.41 -3.82 15.64
CA LEU A 405 0.54 -2.94 14.47
C LEU A 405 0.92 -3.72 13.19
N SER A 406 1.83 -4.70 13.29
CA SER A 406 2.26 -5.54 12.16
C SER A 406 1.12 -6.41 11.60
N ARG A 407 0.16 -6.79 12.45
CA ARG A 407 -1.02 -7.57 12.04
C ARG A 407 -2.02 -6.70 11.28
N LEU A 408 -2.06 -5.40 11.55
CA LEU A 408 -2.90 -4.41 10.86
C LEU A 408 -2.23 -3.77 9.65
N SER A 409 -0.98 -4.10 9.33
CA SER A 409 -0.23 -3.40 8.28
C SER A 409 -0.99 -3.35 6.94
N LEU A 410 -1.63 -4.45 6.55
CA LEU A 410 -2.48 -4.50 5.34
C LEU A 410 -3.74 -3.66 5.48
N SER A 411 -4.41 -3.69 6.63
CA SER A 411 -5.62 -2.91 6.90
C SER A 411 -5.32 -1.42 6.90
N PHE A 412 -4.25 -0.98 7.54
CA PHE A 412 -3.78 0.41 7.47
C PHE A 412 -3.44 0.81 6.05
N TYR A 413 -2.69 -0.03 5.33
CA TYR A 413 -2.33 0.24 3.95
C TYR A 413 -3.55 0.37 3.03
N LEU A 414 -4.58 -0.45 3.20
CA LEU A 414 -5.81 -0.37 2.41
C LEU A 414 -6.69 0.82 2.80
N MET A 415 -6.81 1.10 4.10
CA MET A 415 -7.68 2.17 4.62
C MET A 415 -7.05 3.57 4.60
N GLN A 416 -5.74 3.69 4.37
CA GLN A 416 -5.09 5.01 4.29
C GLN A 416 -5.69 5.90 3.20
N TRP A 417 -6.04 5.33 2.02
CA TRP A 417 -6.61 6.10 0.92
C TRP A 417 -8.04 6.54 1.21
N PRO A 418 -8.94 5.66 1.67
CA PRO A 418 -10.22 6.08 2.23
C PRO A 418 -10.11 7.16 3.31
N ALA A 419 -9.13 7.08 4.21
CA ALA A 419 -8.92 8.10 5.25
C ALA A 419 -8.42 9.44 4.69
N LEU A 420 -7.48 9.41 3.74
CA LEU A 420 -7.01 10.60 3.03
C LEU A 420 -8.15 11.25 2.24
N TRP A 421 -8.91 10.46 1.49
CA TRP A 421 -10.10 10.94 0.79
C TRP A 421 -11.14 11.50 1.74
N LEU A 422 -11.43 10.83 2.86
CA LEU A 422 -12.35 11.35 3.88
C LEU A 422 -11.90 12.72 4.39
N SER A 423 -10.62 12.89 4.69
CA SER A 423 -10.03 14.18 5.09
C SER A 423 -10.23 15.22 3.98
N MET A 424 -9.73 14.94 2.77
CA MET A 424 -9.77 15.86 1.62
C MET A 424 -11.18 16.25 1.21
N PHE A 425 -12.12 15.30 1.21
CA PHE A 425 -13.52 15.50 0.84
C PHE A 425 -14.31 16.24 1.91
N SER A 426 -13.84 16.22 3.16
CA SER A 426 -14.44 16.96 4.27
C SER A 426 -13.80 18.33 4.50
N THR A 427 -12.64 18.62 3.89
CA THR A 427 -11.97 19.91 4.08
C THR A 427 -12.81 21.06 3.56
N ARG A 428 -13.00 22.08 4.40
CA ARG A 428 -13.69 23.34 4.08
C ARG A 428 -12.74 24.55 4.00
N ASN A 429 -11.47 24.34 4.36
CA ASN A 429 -10.45 25.36 4.24
C ASN A 429 -9.98 25.49 2.79
N PRO A 430 -9.64 26.70 2.31
CA PRO A 430 -9.11 26.88 0.98
C PRO A 430 -7.74 26.21 0.85
N TYR A 431 -7.56 25.41 -0.20
CA TYR A 431 -6.25 24.89 -0.60
C TYR A 431 -5.63 25.82 -1.64
N SER A 432 -4.40 26.25 -1.40
CA SER A 432 -3.62 27.09 -2.31
C SER A 432 -2.89 26.25 -3.35
N ALA A 433 -3.57 25.77 -4.39
CA ALA A 433 -2.86 25.22 -5.56
C ALA A 433 -2.38 26.37 -6.46
N SER A 434 -1.13 26.81 -6.33
CA SER A 434 -0.55 27.80 -7.24
C SER A 434 -0.05 27.12 -8.51
N HIS A 435 -0.83 27.18 -9.59
CA HIS A 435 -0.33 26.86 -10.92
C HIS A 435 0.21 28.14 -11.58
N TYR A 436 1.53 28.26 -11.67
CA TYR A 436 2.15 29.24 -12.56
C TYR A 436 2.09 28.66 -13.99
N GLN A 437 1.16 29.17 -14.80
CA GLN A 437 1.25 29.04 -16.26
C GLN A 437 2.22 30.13 -16.72
N HIS A 438 3.39 29.72 -17.20
CA HIS A 438 4.25 30.58 -18.02
C HIS A 438 3.99 30.31 -19.49
#